data_AF-A0A9E0V0Q6-F1
#
_entry.id   AF-A0A9E0V0Q6-F1
#
_cell.length_a   1.000
_cell.length_b   1.000
_cell.length_c   1.000
_cell.angle_alpha   90.00
_cell.angle_beta   90.00
_cell.angle_gamma   90.00
#
_symmetry.space_group_name_H-M   'P 1'
#
loop_
_entity.id
_entity.type
_entity.pdbx_description
1 polymer ?
#
loop_
_entity_poly.entity_id
_entity_poly.type
_entity_poly.pdbx_seq_one_letter_code
_entity_poly.pdbx_strand_id
1 'polypeptide(L)'
;MEPQGPFQSPHPPGGNMFTDFAKPYIGIIDNGALYRKPFVILYTALAALNLLSILGVLGFMFKGGIALIITGLFMIFALWIGFQLWWDRRTKVNSFATPGSEFVALPVFSHLVQTMGEWTGTFVAIAGTGASLGGLIGSIGSGGGGGYGNPLAQFSNLGFAGLIACPIVGFLILILSRAIAEQIRALVAVANNTRNIERNTAR
;
A
#
# COMPACT_ATOMS: atom_id res chain seq x y z
N MET A 1 -63.12 31.97 -32.80
CA MET A 1 -62.95 30.61 -32.28
C MET A 1 -61.82 29.99 -33.07
N GLU A 2 -60.62 29.97 -32.48
CA GLU A 2 -59.45 29.28 -33.02
C GLU A 2 -58.84 28.42 -31.92
N PRO A 3 -58.22 27.28 -32.26
CA PRO A 3 -58.04 26.15 -31.35
C PRO A 3 -56.81 26.34 -30.47
N GLN A 4 -56.94 25.97 -29.19
CA GLN A 4 -55.83 25.91 -28.24
C GLN A 4 -54.78 24.90 -28.72
N GLY A 5 -53.52 25.32 -28.77
CA GLY A 5 -52.37 24.45 -29.06
C GLY A 5 -52.21 23.34 -28.01
N PRO A 6 -51.45 22.27 -28.32
CA PRO A 6 -51.40 21.07 -27.49
C PRO A 6 -50.88 21.38 -26.09
N PHE A 7 -51.61 20.87 -25.09
CA PHE A 7 -51.22 20.82 -23.68
C PHE A 7 -49.76 20.36 -23.56
N GLN A 8 -48.86 21.25 -23.13
CA GLN A 8 -47.59 20.82 -22.59
C GLN A 8 -47.89 20.10 -21.27
N SER A 9 -47.59 18.81 -21.20
CA SER A 9 -47.59 18.10 -19.92
C SER A 9 -46.60 18.80 -19.00
N PRO A 10 -46.94 19.05 -17.73
CA PRO A 10 -45.95 19.51 -16.77
C PRO A 10 -44.87 18.42 -16.72
N HIS A 11 -43.62 18.78 -17.05
CA HIS A 11 -42.50 17.96 -16.63
C HIS A 11 -42.65 17.75 -15.12
N PRO A 12 -42.77 16.50 -14.63
CA PRO A 12 -42.77 16.31 -13.19
C PRO A 12 -41.41 16.83 -12.70
N PRO A 13 -41.35 17.68 -11.67
CA PRO A 13 -40.12 17.87 -10.92
C PRO A 13 -39.88 16.58 -10.13
N GLY A 14 -39.55 15.51 -10.83
CA GLY A 14 -39.25 14.20 -10.27
C GLY A 14 -37.84 14.16 -9.69
N GLY A 15 -37.49 15.16 -8.88
CA GLY A 15 -36.42 15.00 -7.90
C GLY A 15 -36.93 14.01 -6.88
N ASN A 16 -36.50 12.75 -6.98
CA ASN A 16 -36.77 11.76 -5.95
C ASN A 16 -36.07 12.22 -4.67
N MET A 17 -36.80 12.95 -3.81
CA MET A 17 -36.34 13.49 -2.53
C MET A 17 -35.62 12.44 -1.66
N PHE A 18 -35.96 11.15 -1.84
CA PHE A 18 -35.33 10.01 -1.17
C PHE A 18 -33.92 9.69 -1.66
N THR A 19 -33.60 9.96 -2.93
CA THR A 19 -32.28 9.76 -3.52
C THR A 19 -31.48 11.05 -3.64
N ASP A 20 -32.12 12.22 -3.66
CA ASP A 20 -31.46 13.52 -3.82
C ASP A 20 -30.46 13.83 -2.70
N PHE A 21 -30.73 13.40 -1.47
CA PHE A 21 -29.79 13.48 -0.36
C PHE A 21 -28.54 12.59 -0.57
N ALA A 22 -28.72 11.41 -1.17
CA ALA A 22 -27.65 10.44 -1.41
C ALA A 22 -26.95 10.65 -2.77
N LYS A 23 -27.49 11.46 -3.68
CA LYS A 23 -26.92 11.75 -5.01
C LYS A 23 -25.45 12.20 -4.98
N PRO A 24 -24.98 13.04 -4.04
CA PRO A 24 -23.56 13.37 -3.95
C PRO A 24 -22.69 12.16 -3.60
N TYR A 25 -23.16 11.30 -2.69
CA TYR A 25 -22.46 10.08 -2.27
C TYR A 25 -22.45 9.02 -3.38
N ILE A 26 -23.61 8.77 -4.00
CA ILE A 26 -23.78 7.87 -5.15
C ILE A 26 -22.96 8.37 -6.34
N GLY A 27 -22.94 9.68 -6.60
CA GLY A 27 -22.10 10.27 -7.65
C GLY A 27 -20.60 10.17 -7.41
N ILE A 28 -20.14 10.09 -6.15
CA ILE A 28 -18.73 9.81 -5.83
C ILE A 28 -18.37 8.34 -6.11
N ILE A 29 -19.33 7.43 -5.88
CA ILE A 29 -19.22 6.00 -6.22
C ILE A 29 -19.19 5.83 -7.75
N ASP A 30 -20.16 6.40 -8.45
CA ASP A 30 -20.35 6.24 -9.90
C ASP A 30 -19.23 6.90 -10.73
N ASN A 31 -18.67 8.03 -10.27
CA ASN A 31 -17.54 8.69 -10.95
C ASN A 31 -16.17 8.04 -10.64
N GLY A 32 -16.13 6.98 -9.83
CA GLY A 32 -14.88 6.31 -9.42
C GLY A 32 -13.97 7.15 -8.50
N ALA A 33 -14.44 8.32 -8.06
CA ALA A 33 -13.72 9.20 -7.12
C ALA A 33 -13.54 8.54 -5.75
N LEU A 34 -14.46 7.64 -5.38
CA LEU A 34 -14.39 6.79 -4.19
C LEU A 34 -13.14 5.89 -4.17
N TYR A 35 -12.57 5.52 -5.32
CA TYR A 35 -11.42 4.61 -5.39
C TYR A 35 -10.08 5.34 -5.51
N ARG A 36 -10.09 6.59 -5.95
CA ARG A 36 -8.85 7.37 -6.17
C ARG A 36 -8.39 8.09 -4.91
N LYS A 37 -9.25 8.91 -4.32
CA LYS A 37 -8.87 9.76 -3.19
C LYS A 37 -8.52 8.97 -1.92
N PRO A 38 -9.28 7.93 -1.53
CA PRO A 38 -8.96 7.17 -0.32
C PRO A 38 -7.63 6.42 -0.40
N PHE A 39 -7.28 5.86 -1.56
CA PHE A 39 -5.99 5.18 -1.72
C PHE A 39 -4.81 6.15 -1.71
N VAL A 40 -4.95 7.34 -2.31
CA VAL A 40 -3.93 8.39 -2.20
C VAL A 40 -3.73 8.79 -0.73
N ILE A 41 -4.82 8.97 0.02
CA ILE A 41 -4.77 9.30 1.46
C ILE A 41 -4.10 8.16 2.24
N LEU A 42 -4.48 6.91 1.97
CA LEU A 42 -3.88 5.73 2.60
C LEU A 42 -2.36 5.66 2.36
N TYR A 43 -1.91 5.81 1.12
CA TYR A 43 -0.48 5.78 0.79
C TYR A 43 0.26 6.94 1.45
N THR A 44 -0.36 8.12 1.51
CA THR A 44 0.20 9.29 2.19
C THR A 44 0.32 9.04 3.70
N ALA A 45 -0.70 8.44 4.32
CA ALA A 45 -0.69 8.08 5.73
C ALA A 45 0.41 7.03 6.04
N LEU A 46 0.57 6.01 5.19
CA LEU A 46 1.64 5.01 5.33
C LEU A 46 3.03 5.64 5.15
N ALA A 47 3.20 6.56 4.20
CA ALA A 47 4.44 7.32 4.05
C ALA A 47 4.75 8.13 5.32
N ALA A 48 3.77 8.88 5.85
CA ALA A 48 3.93 9.65 7.07
C ALA A 48 4.23 8.76 8.29
N LEU A 49 3.58 7.59 8.38
CA LEU A 49 3.84 6.62 9.44
C LEU A 49 5.30 6.15 9.44
N ASN A 50 5.88 5.89 8.26
CA ASN A 50 7.30 5.52 8.16
C ASN A 50 8.22 6.63 8.73
N LEU A 51 7.92 7.90 8.46
CA LEU A 51 8.67 9.04 9.03
C LEU A 51 8.46 9.16 10.55
N LEU A 52 7.24 8.97 11.05
CA LEU A 52 6.97 8.99 12.49
C LEU A 52 7.70 7.84 13.21
N SER A 53 7.78 6.66 12.59
CA SER A 53 8.54 5.53 13.12
C SER A 53 10.04 5.82 13.24
N ILE A 54 10.62 6.69 12.39
CA ILE A 54 12.04 7.11 12.51
C ILE A 54 12.27 7.81 13.86
N LEU A 55 11.35 8.67 14.29
CA LEU A 55 11.44 9.34 15.60
C LEU A 55 11.42 8.34 16.75
N GLY A 56 10.57 7.31 16.63
CA GLY A 56 10.55 6.18 17.57
C GLY A 56 11.90 5.47 17.63
N VAL A 57 12.47 5.11 16.48
CA VAL A 57 13.78 4.44 16.40
C VAL A 57 14.88 5.30 17.03
N LEU A 58 14.93 6.60 16.74
CA LEU A 58 15.91 7.52 17.33
C LEU A 58 15.86 7.51 18.87
N GLY A 59 14.66 7.44 19.46
CA GLY A 59 14.48 7.36 20.91
C GLY A 59 15.02 6.08 21.57
N PHE A 60 15.10 4.97 20.82
CA PHE A 60 15.65 3.69 21.31
C PHE A 60 17.13 3.50 20.95
N MET A 61 17.57 4.06 19.81
CA MET A 61 18.90 3.87 19.23
C MET A 61 20.03 4.22 20.20
N PHE A 62 19.88 5.31 20.96
CA PHE A 62 20.91 5.80 21.88
C PHE A 62 20.90 5.15 23.27
N LYS A 63 20.00 4.19 23.54
CA LYS A 63 19.85 3.58 24.88
C LYS A 63 20.75 2.36 25.14
N GLY A 64 21.31 1.71 24.13
CA GLY A 64 21.90 0.37 24.26
C GLY A 64 23.26 0.21 23.57
N GLY A 65 24.07 1.27 23.60
CA GLY A 65 25.43 1.25 23.07
C GLY A 65 25.51 1.02 21.56
N ILE A 66 26.69 0.63 21.09
CA ILE A 66 27.00 0.57 19.66
C ILE A 66 26.11 -0.41 18.87
N ALA A 67 25.67 -1.50 19.52
CA ALA A 67 24.76 -2.49 18.95
C ALA A 67 23.40 -1.88 18.57
N LEU A 68 22.78 -1.10 19.48
CA LEU A 68 21.52 -0.43 19.16
C LEU A 68 21.69 0.72 18.18
N ILE A 69 22.85 1.39 18.17
CA ILE A 69 23.17 2.41 17.17
C ILE A 69 23.16 1.79 15.77
N ILE A 70 23.86 0.68 15.57
CA ILE A 70 23.93 0.00 14.26
C ILE A 70 22.55 -0.50 13.83
N THR A 71 21.82 -1.19 14.73
CA THR A 71 20.45 -1.63 14.43
C THR A 71 19.54 -0.45 14.07
N GLY A 72 19.63 0.64 14.83
CA GLY A 72 18.85 1.86 14.60
C GLY A 72 19.13 2.51 13.26
N LEU A 73 20.40 2.58 12.83
CA LEU A 73 20.77 3.14 11.52
C LEU A 73 20.16 2.36 10.36
N PHE A 74 20.22 1.02 10.40
CA PHE A 74 19.59 0.18 9.38
C PHE A 74 18.06 0.31 9.40
N MET A 75 17.44 0.37 10.58
CA MET A 75 15.99 0.61 10.71
C MET A 75 15.58 1.96 10.14
N ILE A 76 16.33 3.03 10.43
CA ILE A 76 16.08 4.37 9.88
C ILE A 76 16.21 4.34 8.36
N PHE A 77 17.25 3.67 7.85
CA PHE A 77 17.44 3.53 6.41
C PHE A 77 16.29 2.75 5.76
N ALA A 78 15.85 1.63 6.35
CA ALA A 78 14.70 0.85 5.88
C ALA A 78 13.41 1.67 5.86
N LEU A 79 13.14 2.44 6.92
CA LEU A 79 11.97 3.33 7.04
C LEU A 79 12.04 4.49 6.04
N TRP A 80 13.24 5.02 5.78
CA TRP A 80 13.44 6.06 4.78
C TRP A 80 13.14 5.56 3.37
N ILE A 81 13.64 4.38 3.01
CA ILE A 81 13.30 3.72 1.73
C ILE A 81 11.79 3.44 1.68
N GLY A 82 11.20 2.98 2.79
CA GLY A 82 9.75 2.77 2.88
C GLY A 82 8.95 4.04 2.65
N PHE A 83 9.35 5.16 3.26
CA PHE A 83 8.76 6.48 3.00
C PHE A 83 8.83 6.84 1.51
N GLN A 84 10.00 6.73 0.89
CA GLN A 84 10.17 7.05 -0.54
C GLN A 84 9.27 6.19 -1.42
N LEU A 85 9.17 4.89 -1.14
CA LEU A 85 8.33 3.95 -1.87
C LEU A 85 6.85 4.37 -1.79
N TRP A 86 6.30 4.56 -0.58
CA TRP A 86 4.91 4.96 -0.40
C TRP A 86 4.63 6.33 -1.00
N TRP A 87 5.57 7.27 -0.85
CA TRP A 87 5.47 8.61 -1.39
C TRP A 87 5.42 8.60 -2.93
N ASP A 88 6.34 7.94 -3.61
CA ASP A 88 6.37 7.83 -5.07
C ASP A 88 5.11 7.15 -5.64
N ARG A 89 4.62 6.13 -4.95
CA ARG A 89 3.47 5.32 -5.39
C ARG A 89 2.11 6.01 -5.19
N ARG A 90 2.01 7.02 -4.31
CA ARG A 90 0.75 7.68 -3.95
C ARG A 90 0.02 8.31 -5.14
N THR A 91 0.75 8.86 -6.12
CA THR A 91 0.14 9.50 -7.30
C THR A 91 -0.08 8.51 -8.44
N LYS A 92 0.74 7.45 -8.51
CA LYS A 92 0.69 6.39 -9.53
C LYS A 92 -0.54 5.49 -9.39
N VAL A 93 -1.18 5.44 -8.21
CA VAL A 93 -2.44 4.70 -8.05
C VAL A 93 -3.55 5.20 -9.00
N ASN A 94 -3.49 6.47 -9.42
CA ASN A 94 -4.48 7.09 -10.30
C ASN A 94 -4.37 6.66 -11.77
N SER A 95 -3.23 6.09 -12.21
CA SER A 95 -3.05 5.64 -13.59
C SER A 95 -3.65 4.26 -13.88
N PHE A 96 -4.09 3.53 -12.85
CA PHE A 96 -4.64 2.18 -13.00
C PHE A 96 -6.17 2.13 -13.19
N ALA A 97 -6.82 3.29 -13.24
CA ALA A 97 -8.26 3.41 -13.46
C ALA A 97 -8.54 3.96 -14.87
N THR A 98 -8.68 3.05 -15.85
CA THR A 98 -9.10 3.42 -17.21
C THR A 98 -10.57 3.85 -17.19
N PRO A 99 -10.92 5.04 -17.70
CA PRO A 99 -12.32 5.44 -17.84
C PRO A 99 -13.08 4.43 -18.69
N GLY A 100 -14.16 3.84 -18.16
CA GLY A 100 -15.03 2.90 -18.87
C GLY A 100 -14.70 1.40 -18.72
N SER A 101 -13.71 1.01 -17.90
CA SER A 101 -13.47 -0.40 -17.60
C SER A 101 -14.42 -0.95 -16.51
N GLU A 102 -14.94 -2.17 -16.72
CA GLU A 102 -15.54 -3.09 -15.73
C GLU A 102 -14.88 -3.03 -14.35
N PHE A 103 -13.66 -3.54 -14.33
CA PHE A 103 -12.95 -3.81 -13.09
C PHE A 103 -11.94 -2.71 -12.81
N VAL A 104 -12.37 -1.66 -12.09
CA VAL A 104 -11.50 -0.54 -11.68
C VAL A 104 -10.82 -0.80 -10.33
N ALA A 105 -11.49 -1.50 -9.42
CA ALA A 105 -11.00 -1.71 -8.06
C ALA A 105 -9.87 -2.76 -7.96
N LEU A 106 -9.91 -3.81 -8.79
CA LEU A 106 -8.93 -4.90 -8.75
C LEU A 106 -7.51 -4.48 -9.17
N PRO A 107 -7.31 -3.67 -10.24
CA PRO A 107 -5.99 -3.13 -10.57
C PRO A 107 -5.40 -2.26 -9.45
N VAL A 108 -6.23 -1.43 -8.81
CA VAL A 108 -5.84 -0.59 -7.67
C VAL A 108 -5.44 -1.45 -6.46
N PHE A 109 -6.22 -2.48 -6.17
CA PHE A 109 -5.91 -3.44 -5.11
C PHE A 109 -4.62 -4.22 -5.38
N SER A 110 -4.42 -4.69 -6.61
CA SER A 110 -3.17 -5.33 -7.03
C SER A 110 -1.95 -4.43 -6.78
N HIS A 111 -2.05 -3.15 -7.10
CA HIS A 111 -0.98 -2.18 -6.82
C HIS A 111 -0.72 -2.01 -5.31
N LEU A 112 -1.76 -2.07 -4.48
CA LEU A 112 -1.61 -2.10 -3.01
C LEU A 112 -0.87 -3.36 -2.55
N VAL A 113 -1.28 -4.54 -3.02
CA VAL A 113 -0.61 -5.82 -2.67
C VAL A 113 0.87 -5.79 -3.06
N GLN A 114 1.16 -5.32 -4.28
CA GLN A 114 2.54 -5.14 -4.74
C GLN A 114 3.32 -4.17 -3.83
N THR A 115 2.76 -3.00 -3.53
CA THR A 115 3.46 -1.98 -2.75
C THR A 115 3.68 -2.44 -1.30
N MET A 116 2.70 -3.13 -0.69
CA MET A 116 2.84 -3.73 0.63
C MET A 116 3.96 -4.75 0.68
N GLY A 117 4.07 -5.60 -0.34
CA GLY A 117 5.13 -6.60 -0.43
C GLY A 117 6.50 -6.02 -0.75
N GLU A 118 6.59 -5.02 -1.64
CA GLU A 118 7.82 -4.27 -1.90
C GLU A 118 8.32 -3.59 -0.63
N TRP A 119 7.41 -2.96 0.14
CA TRP A 119 7.73 -2.35 1.43
C TRP A 119 8.18 -3.38 2.46
N THR A 120 7.38 -4.43 2.68
CA THR A 120 7.66 -5.45 3.71
C THR A 120 8.94 -6.22 3.39
N GLY A 121 9.14 -6.63 2.14
CA GLY A 121 10.34 -7.34 1.70
C GLY A 121 11.59 -6.50 1.86
N THR A 122 11.55 -5.23 1.43
CA THR A 122 12.67 -4.29 1.61
C THR A 122 12.96 -4.03 3.08
N PHE A 123 11.91 -3.83 3.89
CA PHE A 123 12.05 -3.62 5.32
C PHE A 123 12.72 -4.83 5.99
N VAL A 124 12.19 -6.04 5.78
CA VAL A 124 12.77 -7.28 6.34
C VAL A 124 14.23 -7.46 5.90
N ALA A 125 14.55 -7.23 4.63
CA ALA A 125 15.90 -7.36 4.12
C ALA A 125 16.88 -6.40 4.82
N ILE A 126 16.54 -5.12 4.93
CA ILE A 126 17.45 -4.10 5.49
C ILE A 126 17.42 -4.12 7.02
N ALA A 127 16.24 -3.94 7.62
CA ALA A 127 16.07 -3.88 9.07
C ALA A 127 16.48 -5.18 9.75
N GLY A 128 16.07 -6.33 9.20
CA GLY A 128 16.41 -7.64 9.76
C GLY A 128 17.91 -7.92 9.72
N THR A 129 18.60 -7.52 8.64
CA THR A 129 20.08 -7.62 8.55
C THR A 129 20.74 -6.72 9.58
N GLY A 130 20.30 -5.47 9.70
CA GLY A 130 20.85 -4.53 10.68
C GLY A 130 20.67 -4.98 12.13
N ALA A 131 19.50 -5.52 12.45
CA ALA A 131 19.24 -6.07 13.78
C ALA A 131 20.03 -7.35 14.06
N SER A 132 20.22 -8.21 13.07
CA SER A 132 21.09 -9.39 13.19
C SER A 132 22.54 -8.99 13.45
N LEU A 133 23.04 -7.96 12.73
CA LEU A 133 24.37 -7.39 12.94
C LEU A 133 24.52 -6.76 14.33
N GLY A 134 23.56 -5.93 14.73
CA GLY A 134 23.57 -5.32 16.07
C GLY A 134 23.50 -6.37 17.18
N GLY A 135 22.73 -7.45 16.99
CA GLY A 135 22.68 -8.59 17.89
C GLY A 135 24.03 -9.30 18.06
N LEU A 136 24.74 -9.55 16.96
CA LEU A 136 26.09 -10.13 16.97
C LEU A 136 27.09 -9.24 17.71
N ILE A 137 27.04 -7.93 17.48
CA ILE A 137 27.95 -6.99 18.16
C ILE A 137 27.60 -6.90 19.65
N GLY A 138 26.30 -6.91 19.98
CA GLY A 138 25.81 -6.92 21.35
C GLY A 138 26.25 -8.16 22.13
N SER A 139 26.26 -9.33 21.50
CA SER A 139 26.69 -10.59 22.14
C SER A 139 28.20 -10.67 22.39
N ILE A 140 29.01 -9.95 21.60
CA ILE A 140 30.46 -9.83 21.82
C ILE A 140 30.77 -8.85 22.96
N GLY A 141 30.04 -7.73 23.04
CA GLY A 141 30.30 -6.65 24.01
C GLY A 141 29.61 -6.80 25.37
N SER A 142 28.55 -7.61 25.46
CA SER A 142 27.82 -7.87 26.70
C SER A 142 27.60 -9.36 26.85
N GLY A 143 28.17 -9.95 27.90
CA GLY A 143 27.92 -11.35 28.23
C GLY A 143 26.43 -11.58 28.43
N GLY A 144 25.76 -12.14 27.41
CA GLY A 144 24.40 -12.67 27.49
C GLY A 144 23.35 -11.73 28.10
N GLY A 145 23.07 -10.59 27.47
CA GLY A 145 22.07 -9.63 27.95
C GLY A 145 20.99 -9.30 26.92
N GLY A 146 20.35 -10.29 26.32
CA GLY A 146 19.23 -10.10 25.38
C GLY A 146 18.00 -9.54 26.10
N GLY A 147 17.91 -8.21 26.19
CA GLY A 147 16.87 -7.49 26.91
C GLY A 147 15.46 -7.80 26.38
N TYR A 148 14.71 -8.60 27.14
CA TYR A 148 13.26 -8.70 27.07
C TYR A 148 12.67 -7.29 27.25
N GLY A 149 11.98 -6.77 26.22
CA GLY A 149 11.30 -5.47 26.25
C GLY A 149 11.73 -4.45 25.19
N ASN A 150 12.76 -4.74 24.37
CA ASN A 150 13.14 -3.88 23.25
C ASN A 150 12.49 -4.38 21.95
N PRO A 151 11.68 -3.57 21.24
CA PRO A 151 11.12 -3.94 19.93
C PRO A 151 12.18 -4.37 18.90
N LEU A 152 13.41 -3.86 19.04
CA LEU A 152 14.54 -4.20 18.19
C LEU A 152 15.15 -5.58 18.51
N ALA A 153 14.86 -6.16 19.68
CA ALA A 153 15.39 -7.45 20.12
C ALA A 153 14.72 -8.65 19.43
N GLN A 154 13.52 -8.49 18.86
CA GLN A 154 12.85 -9.57 18.11
C GLN A 154 13.63 -9.99 16.87
N PHE A 155 14.43 -9.09 16.29
CA PHE A 155 15.23 -9.37 15.10
C PHE A 155 16.70 -9.69 15.41
N SER A 156 17.16 -9.50 16.66
CA SER A 156 18.57 -9.69 17.03
C SER A 156 18.96 -11.15 17.32
N ASN A 157 17.97 -12.05 17.48
CA ASN A 157 18.21 -13.46 17.83
C ASN A 157 18.60 -14.36 16.65
N LEU A 158 18.66 -13.84 15.42
CA LEU A 158 19.06 -14.63 14.24
C LEU A 158 20.59 -14.73 14.09
N GLY A 159 21.35 -13.86 14.74
CA GLY A 159 22.82 -13.87 14.69
C GLY A 159 23.37 -13.88 13.26
N PHE A 160 24.38 -14.71 13.00
CA PHE A 160 25.02 -14.79 11.68
C PHE A 160 24.06 -15.31 10.60
N ALA A 161 23.18 -16.24 10.94
CA ALA A 161 22.19 -16.75 10.00
C ALA A 161 21.26 -15.63 9.50
N GLY A 162 20.93 -14.65 10.36
CA GLY A 162 20.09 -13.51 10.00
C GLY A 162 20.70 -12.58 8.95
N LEU A 163 22.03 -12.45 8.89
CA LEU A 163 22.70 -11.64 7.87
C LEU A 163 22.46 -12.14 6.45
N ILE A 164 22.23 -13.45 6.30
CA ILE A 164 21.99 -14.11 5.02
C ILE A 164 20.49 -14.36 4.82
N ALA A 165 19.80 -14.82 5.87
CA ALA A 165 18.39 -15.16 5.81
C ALA A 165 17.50 -13.93 5.58
N CYS A 166 17.77 -12.80 6.25
CA CYS A 166 16.90 -11.61 6.12
C CYS A 166 16.84 -11.06 4.69
N PRO A 167 17.97 -10.87 3.96
CA PRO A 167 17.93 -10.49 2.55
C PRO A 167 17.21 -11.49 1.66
N ILE A 168 17.44 -12.80 1.86
CA ILE A 168 16.78 -13.86 1.08
C ILE A 168 15.26 -13.83 1.32
N VAL A 169 14.83 -13.81 2.58
CA VAL A 169 13.41 -13.76 2.94
C VAL A 169 12.76 -12.49 2.41
N GLY A 170 13.42 -11.34 2.56
CA GLY A 170 12.93 -10.07 2.02
C GLY A 170 12.76 -10.10 0.50
N PHE A 171 13.71 -10.70 -0.22
CA PHE A 171 13.62 -10.91 -1.67
C PHE A 171 12.48 -11.86 -2.06
N LEU A 172 12.28 -12.95 -1.33
CA LEU A 172 11.19 -13.89 -1.59
C LEU A 172 9.81 -13.24 -1.37
N ILE A 173 9.66 -12.39 -0.35
CA ILE A 173 8.44 -11.60 -0.12
C ILE A 173 8.18 -10.67 -1.31
N LEU A 174 9.22 -10.01 -1.82
CA LEU A 174 9.13 -9.11 -2.98
C LEU A 174 8.67 -9.87 -4.24
N ILE A 175 9.28 -11.01 -4.55
CA ILE A 175 8.88 -11.83 -5.70
C ILE A 175 7.45 -12.35 -5.54
N LEU A 176 7.11 -12.91 -4.39
CA LEU A 176 5.81 -13.54 -4.18
C LEU A 176 4.68 -12.51 -4.27
N SER A 177 4.84 -11.35 -3.63
CA SER A 177 3.86 -10.26 -3.71
C SER A 177 3.73 -9.71 -5.13
N ARG A 178 4.83 -9.60 -5.89
CA ARG A 178 4.80 -9.22 -7.30
C ARG A 178 4.03 -10.24 -8.13
N ALA A 179 4.29 -11.54 -7.95
CA ALA A 179 3.59 -12.60 -8.66
C ALA A 179 2.08 -12.56 -8.38
N ILE A 180 1.66 -12.38 -7.12
CA ILE A 180 0.24 -12.23 -6.75
C ILE A 180 -0.38 -11.00 -7.44
N ALA A 181 0.31 -9.86 -7.40
CA ALA A 181 -0.18 -8.64 -8.04
C ALA A 181 -0.32 -8.79 -9.56
N GLU A 182 0.62 -9.46 -10.21
CA GLU A 182 0.57 -9.76 -11.65
C GLU A 182 -0.58 -10.70 -12.01
N GLN A 183 -0.83 -11.75 -11.21
CA GLN A 183 -1.98 -12.64 -11.41
C GLN A 183 -3.31 -11.89 -11.36
N ILE A 184 -3.49 -10.99 -10.39
CA ILE A 184 -4.71 -10.15 -10.31
C ILE A 184 -4.86 -9.28 -11.56
N ARG A 185 -3.78 -8.64 -12.02
CA ARG A 185 -3.81 -7.81 -13.24
C ARG A 185 -4.11 -8.62 -14.49
N ALA A 186 -3.55 -9.82 -14.61
CA ALA A 186 -3.80 -10.72 -15.73
C ALA A 186 -5.28 -11.14 -15.80
N LEU A 187 -5.88 -11.51 -14.66
CA LEU A 187 -7.31 -11.84 -14.59
C LEU A 187 -8.20 -10.68 -15.02
N VAL A 188 -7.88 -9.46 -14.57
CA VAL A 188 -8.61 -8.25 -14.96
C VAL A 188 -8.47 -7.96 -16.46
N ALA A 189 -7.27 -8.13 -17.01
CA ALA A 189 -7.03 -7.92 -18.44
C ALA A 189 -7.84 -8.88 -19.30
N VAL A 190 -7.89 -10.17 -18.93
CA VAL A 190 -8.72 -11.18 -19.62
C VAL A 190 -10.20 -10.81 -19.53
N ALA A 191 -10.71 -10.51 -18.34
CA ALA A 191 -12.12 -10.19 -18.15
C ALA A 191 -12.57 -8.95 -18.95
N ASN A 192 -11.76 -7.89 -18.95
CA ASN A 192 -12.04 -6.68 -19.74
C ASN A 192 -11.99 -6.95 -21.25
N ASN A 193 -11.02 -7.73 -21.72
CA ASN A 193 -10.88 -8.03 -23.15
C ASN A 193 -11.99 -8.94 -23.68
N THR A 194 -12.34 -10.01 -22.95
CA THR A 194 -13.45 -10.92 -23.34
C THR A 194 -14.74 -10.14 -23.52
N ARG A 195 -15.04 -9.21 -22.62
CA ARG A 195 -16.29 -8.45 -22.72
C ARG A 195 -16.30 -7.40 -23.82
N ASN A 196 -15.14 -6.82 -24.14
CA ASN A 196 -15.02 -5.94 -25.30
C ASN A 196 -15.32 -6.71 -26.61
N ILE A 197 -14.91 -7.98 -26.69
CA ILE A 197 -15.23 -8.85 -27.84
C ILE A 197 -16.74 -9.10 -27.90
N GLU A 198 -17.40 -9.47 -26.79
CA GLU A 198 -18.85 -9.65 -26.75
C GLU A 198 -19.61 -8.39 -27.19
N ARG A 199 -19.25 -7.22 -26.65
CA ARG A 199 -19.88 -5.94 -27.01
C ARG A 199 -19.71 -5.61 -28.50
N ASN A 200 -18.56 -5.92 -29.10
CA ASN A 200 -18.29 -5.67 -30.51
C ASN A 200 -19.00 -6.68 -31.43
N THR A 201 -19.30 -7.88 -30.94
CA THR A 201 -19.97 -8.93 -31.72
C THR A 201 -21.51 -8.81 -31.65
N ALA A 202 -22.02 -8.16 -30.61
CA ALA A 202 -23.45 -7.86 -30.42
C ALA A 202 -23.93 -6.58 -31.14
N ARG A 203 -23.06 -5.90 -31.89
CA ARG A 203 -23.39 -4.74 -32.75
C ARG A 203 -23.39 -5.17 -34.21
#